data_AF-A0A261A9L7-F1
#
_entry.id   AF-A0A261A9L7-F1
#
_cell.length_a   1.000
_cell.length_b   1.000
_cell.length_c   1.000
_cell.angle_alpha   90.00
_cell.angle_beta   90.00
_cell.angle_gamma   90.00
#
_symmetry.space_group_name_H-M   'P 1'
#
loop_
_entity.id
_entity.type
_entity.pdbx_description
1 polymer ?
#
loop_
_entity_poly.entity_id
_entity_poly.type
_entity_poly.pdbx_seq_one_letter_code
_entity_poly.pdbx_strand_id
1 'polypeptide(L)'
;MVEAFANDPIALRQLIAYEALGNIPPFEGYKNMCKRIGDGCMEYIDYEFWYKRFSRGEMDMEFDGRLMMHKVSPRLRTCIESMDPKLRRLSFKSGKEHSEINYDFTDVIYRQGKEGGCQVKSNQRKEVSVPNSDHFELALHDISVVFNNPKLHLESLYICVDADKMQRLRGILERLDFKIKTDRIEFHTENSTEEAVILPWIQSENICIHMREYKNTKTDETSLEEMRKRLKKLSEMIECKESKMLTLHLDLDEVFPIEQLLNCRKLSKIMETRYGRLWIPKRVFSCFLAKVLTKFSNWIPVYGGFD
;
A
#
# COMPACT_ATOMS: atom_id res chain seq x y z
N MET A 1 -37.06 5.14 10.40
CA MET A 1 -37.18 3.90 11.22
C MET A 1 -36.31 2.79 10.64
N VAL A 2 -36.43 2.47 9.33
CA VAL A 2 -35.56 1.49 8.64
C VAL A 2 -34.08 1.92 8.64
N GLU A 3 -33.78 3.21 8.45
CA GLU A 3 -32.39 3.72 8.47
C GLU A 3 -31.70 3.65 9.85
N ALA A 4 -32.46 3.72 10.95
CA ALA A 4 -31.91 3.53 12.29
C ALA A 4 -31.63 2.04 12.57
N PHE A 5 -32.40 1.15 11.94
CA PHE A 5 -32.32 -0.31 12.09
C PHE A 5 -31.19 -0.90 11.23
N ALA A 6 -30.97 -0.37 10.02
CA ALA A 6 -29.89 -0.78 9.12
C ALA A 6 -28.49 -0.48 9.68
N ASN A 7 -28.39 0.50 10.58
CA ASN A 7 -27.15 0.90 11.22
C ASN A 7 -26.94 0.25 12.61
N ASP A 8 -27.86 -0.61 13.06
CA ASP A 8 -27.75 -1.34 14.32
C ASP A 8 -27.33 -2.81 14.04
N PRO A 9 -26.07 -3.18 14.33
CA PRO A 9 -25.57 -4.52 14.07
C PRO A 9 -26.31 -5.61 14.86
N ILE A 10 -26.82 -5.30 16.05
CA ILE A 10 -27.56 -6.25 16.88
C ILE A 10 -28.92 -6.54 16.24
N ALA A 11 -29.58 -5.48 15.77
CA ALA A 11 -30.86 -5.57 15.09
C ALA A 11 -30.77 -6.38 13.78
N LEU A 12 -29.70 -6.19 13.00
CA LEU A 12 -29.42 -7.02 11.82
C LEU A 12 -29.20 -8.49 12.19
N ARG A 13 -28.41 -8.77 13.23
CA ARG A 13 -28.14 -10.15 13.69
C ARG A 13 -29.39 -10.85 14.21
N GLN A 14 -30.31 -10.13 14.86
CA GLN A 14 -31.61 -10.67 15.28
C GLN A 14 -32.43 -11.19 14.09
N LEU A 15 -32.40 -10.49 12.96
CA LEU A 15 -33.10 -10.92 11.75
C LEU A 15 -32.48 -12.17 11.16
N ILE A 16 -31.14 -12.23 11.10
CA ILE A 16 -30.42 -13.43 10.62
C ILE A 16 -30.72 -14.63 11.52
N ALA A 17 -30.80 -14.41 12.84
CA ALA A 17 -31.16 -15.45 13.81
C ALA A 17 -32.59 -15.97 13.60
N TYR A 18 -33.54 -15.07 13.33
CA TYR A 18 -34.92 -15.44 13.03
C TYR A 18 -35.03 -16.30 11.77
N GLU A 19 -34.35 -15.92 10.69
CA GLU A 19 -34.35 -16.68 9.43
C GLU A 19 -33.66 -18.06 9.61
N ALA A 20 -32.58 -18.13 10.40
CA ALA A 20 -31.88 -19.37 10.71
C ALA A 20 -32.72 -20.35 11.56
N LEU A 21 -33.46 -19.85 12.55
CA LEU A 21 -34.41 -20.67 13.33
C LEU A 21 -35.55 -21.21 12.46
N GLY A 22 -35.94 -20.46 11.43
CA GLY A 22 -36.90 -20.89 10.42
C GLY A 22 -36.35 -21.90 9.40
N ASN A 23 -35.06 -22.25 9.47
CA ASN A 23 -34.36 -23.11 8.49
C ASN A 23 -34.49 -22.61 7.04
N ILE A 24 -34.59 -21.29 6.83
CA ILE A 24 -34.67 -20.70 5.49
C ILE A 24 -33.30 -20.79 4.83
N PRO A 25 -33.16 -21.33 3.60
CA PRO A 25 -31.86 -21.44 2.94
C PRO A 25 -31.05 -20.13 3.00
N PRO A 26 -29.74 -20.16 3.36
CA PRO A 26 -28.99 -18.94 3.69
C PRO A 26 -29.06 -17.86 2.61
N PHE A 27 -28.95 -18.26 1.34
CA PHE A 27 -29.01 -17.33 0.22
C PHE A 27 -30.41 -16.74 0.00
N GLU A 28 -31.48 -17.48 0.30
CA GLU A 28 -32.84 -16.95 0.25
C GLU A 28 -33.10 -15.97 1.41
N GLY A 29 -32.65 -16.29 2.62
CA GLY A 29 -32.75 -15.39 3.77
C GLY A 29 -31.98 -14.07 3.53
N TYR A 30 -30.81 -14.13 2.90
CA TYR A 30 -30.06 -12.94 2.51
C TYR A 30 -30.83 -12.05 1.53
N LYS A 31 -31.43 -12.64 0.48
CA LYS A 31 -32.29 -11.89 -0.46
C LYS A 31 -33.49 -11.27 0.23
N ASN A 32 -34.10 -11.97 1.18
CA ASN A 32 -35.22 -11.44 1.96
C ASN A 32 -34.80 -10.24 2.81
N MET A 33 -33.61 -10.29 3.42
CA MET A 33 -33.03 -9.20 4.20
C MET A 33 -32.75 -7.97 3.32
N CYS A 34 -32.05 -8.15 2.20
CA CYS A 34 -31.78 -7.10 1.21
C CYS A 34 -33.07 -6.43 0.73
N LYS A 35 -34.12 -7.22 0.42
CA LYS A 35 -35.42 -6.71 -0.03
C LYS A 35 -36.18 -5.92 1.05
N ARG A 36 -36.00 -6.25 2.33
CA ARG A 36 -36.72 -5.62 3.46
C ARG A 36 -36.03 -4.37 4.01
N ILE A 37 -34.70 -4.35 4.04
CA ILE A 37 -33.89 -3.33 4.75
C ILE A 37 -33.10 -2.44 3.78
N GLY A 38 -32.85 -2.92 2.56
CA GLY A 38 -32.05 -2.24 1.54
C GLY A 38 -30.74 -2.98 1.24
N ASP A 39 -30.22 -2.80 0.03
CA ASP A 39 -28.92 -3.35 -0.38
C ASP A 39 -27.76 -2.60 0.29
N GLY A 40 -26.67 -3.32 0.56
CA GLY A 40 -25.44 -2.73 1.12
C GLY A 40 -25.36 -2.65 2.65
N CYS A 41 -26.38 -3.13 3.38
CA CYS A 41 -26.35 -3.17 4.85
C CYS A 41 -25.35 -4.21 5.42
N MET A 42 -25.13 -5.29 4.69
CA MET A 42 -24.22 -6.38 5.05
C MET A 42 -23.90 -7.20 3.80
N GLU A 43 -22.64 -7.64 3.64
CA GLU A 43 -22.27 -8.53 2.54
C GLU A 43 -22.76 -9.96 2.78
N TYR A 44 -22.93 -10.73 1.71
CA TYR A 44 -23.40 -12.12 1.81
C TYR A 44 -22.47 -12.99 2.68
N ILE A 45 -21.17 -12.73 2.67
CA ILE A 45 -20.20 -13.53 3.45
C ILE A 45 -20.37 -13.32 4.96
N ASP A 46 -20.62 -12.07 5.38
CA ASP A 46 -20.91 -11.73 6.78
C ASP A 46 -22.27 -12.30 7.19
N TYR A 47 -23.26 -12.21 6.31
CA TYR A 47 -24.57 -12.82 6.52
C TYR A 47 -24.46 -14.34 6.73
N GLU A 48 -23.76 -15.03 5.83
CA GLU A 48 -23.61 -16.48 5.86
C GLU A 48 -22.89 -16.95 7.13
N PHE A 49 -21.90 -16.18 7.58
CA PHE A 49 -21.21 -16.41 8.85
C PHE A 49 -22.19 -16.42 10.02
N TRP A 50 -23.00 -15.36 10.17
CA TRP A 50 -23.97 -15.24 11.25
C TRP A 50 -25.06 -16.32 11.16
N TYR A 51 -25.57 -16.59 9.96
CA TYR A 51 -26.57 -17.63 9.71
C TYR A 51 -26.08 -19.02 10.16
N LYS A 52 -24.84 -19.39 9.81
CA LYS A 52 -24.24 -20.69 10.20
C LYS A 52 -24.05 -20.83 11.71
N ARG A 53 -23.88 -19.74 12.45
CA ARG A 53 -23.80 -19.77 13.92
C ARG A 53 -25.16 -20.02 14.55
N PHE A 54 -26.16 -19.24 14.14
CA PHE A 54 -27.49 -19.30 14.73
C PHE A 54 -28.17 -20.64 14.42
N SER A 55 -27.96 -21.19 13.23
CA SER A 55 -28.43 -22.54 12.87
C SER A 55 -27.78 -23.67 13.70
N ARG A 56 -26.64 -23.41 14.38
CA ARG A 56 -26.01 -24.32 15.35
C ARG A 56 -26.44 -24.04 16.79
N GLY A 57 -27.34 -23.08 17.01
CA GLY A 57 -27.82 -22.67 18.33
C GLY A 57 -26.90 -21.67 19.07
N GLU A 58 -25.91 -21.09 18.39
CA GLU A 58 -24.98 -20.13 19.00
C GLU A 58 -25.54 -18.69 18.95
N MET A 59 -26.48 -18.39 19.84
CA MET A 59 -27.36 -17.19 19.81
C MET A 59 -26.78 -15.91 20.44
N ASP A 60 -25.48 -15.85 20.70
CA ASP A 60 -24.84 -14.62 21.19
C ASP A 60 -24.86 -13.54 20.08
N MET A 61 -25.67 -12.49 20.28
CA MET A 61 -25.91 -11.42 19.29
C MET A 61 -24.86 -10.33 19.34
N GLU A 62 -24.21 -10.15 20.49
CA GLU A 62 -23.08 -9.24 20.65
C GLU A 62 -21.76 -9.92 20.29
N PHE A 63 -21.84 -11.21 19.93
CA PHE A 63 -20.70 -12.03 19.57
C PHE A 63 -19.75 -11.29 18.62
N ASP A 64 -18.58 -10.92 19.13
CA ASP A 64 -17.57 -10.36 18.29
C ASP A 64 -17.00 -11.50 17.42
N GLY A 65 -17.25 -11.46 16.10
CA GLY A 65 -16.76 -12.44 15.11
C GLY A 65 -15.26 -12.75 15.23
N ARG A 66 -14.50 -11.82 15.81
CA ARG A 66 -13.12 -12.00 16.27
C ARG A 66 -12.95 -13.26 17.12
N LEU A 67 -13.89 -13.55 18.03
CA LEU A 67 -13.92 -14.71 18.94
C LEU A 67 -14.16 -16.07 18.31
N MET A 68 -14.72 -16.15 17.09
CA MET A 68 -14.80 -17.43 16.36
C MET A 68 -13.78 -17.56 15.25
N MET A 69 -13.13 -16.46 14.87
CA MET A 69 -11.77 -16.48 14.31
C MET A 69 -10.73 -16.96 15.36
N HIS A 70 -11.01 -16.80 16.67
CA HIS A 70 -10.19 -17.30 17.79
C HIS A 70 -10.35 -18.81 18.09
N LYS A 71 -11.41 -19.47 17.56
CA LYS A 71 -11.67 -20.92 17.73
C LYS A 71 -11.25 -21.78 16.54
N VAL A 72 -11.11 -21.22 15.33
CA VAL A 72 -10.80 -22.00 14.10
C VAL A 72 -9.36 -22.52 14.02
N SER A 73 -8.38 -21.90 14.68
CA SER A 73 -7.11 -22.55 15.02
C SER A 73 -6.27 -21.70 16.00
N PRO A 74 -5.43 -22.32 16.85
CA PRO A 74 -4.41 -21.61 17.64
C PRO A 74 -3.45 -20.75 16.80
N ARG A 75 -3.31 -21.04 15.50
CA ARG A 75 -2.46 -20.28 14.58
C ARG A 75 -3.08 -18.94 14.19
N LEU A 76 -4.39 -18.88 13.92
CA LEU A 76 -5.09 -17.60 13.63
C LEU A 76 -5.21 -16.74 14.88
N ARG A 77 -5.33 -17.37 16.06
CA ARG A 77 -5.17 -16.70 17.35
C ARG A 77 -3.82 -15.97 17.44
N THR A 78 -2.71 -16.63 17.14
CA THR A 78 -1.39 -15.98 17.12
C THR A 78 -1.29 -14.87 16.07
N CYS A 79 -1.95 -14.99 14.91
CA CYS A 79 -1.90 -13.93 13.88
C CYS A 79 -2.75 -12.69 14.19
N ILE A 80 -3.83 -12.86 14.97
CA ILE A 80 -4.69 -11.75 15.41
C ILE A 80 -4.13 -11.16 16.71
N GLU A 81 -3.57 -11.98 17.61
CA GLU A 81 -2.73 -11.52 18.73
C GLU A 81 -1.41 -10.89 18.23
N SER A 82 -0.96 -11.23 17.01
CA SER A 82 0.16 -10.59 16.31
C SER A 82 -0.24 -9.48 15.35
N MET A 83 -1.52 -9.09 15.25
CA MET A 83 -1.86 -7.72 14.89
C MET A 83 -1.61 -6.85 16.12
N ASP A 84 -0.33 -6.83 16.46
CA ASP A 84 0.27 -6.13 17.57
C ASP A 84 0.16 -4.63 17.24
N PRO A 85 -0.17 -3.75 18.20
CA PRO A 85 0.20 -2.34 18.13
C PRO A 85 1.72 -2.10 17.91
N LYS A 86 2.52 -3.16 17.69
CA LYS A 86 3.94 -3.15 17.30
C LYS A 86 4.21 -3.66 15.88
N LEU A 87 3.24 -3.84 14.97
CA LEU A 87 3.61 -4.06 13.57
C LEU A 87 4.39 -2.83 13.10
N ARG A 88 5.70 -2.98 12.97
CA ARG A 88 6.60 -1.86 12.69
C ARG A 88 6.97 -1.84 11.22
N ARG A 89 7.17 -3.02 10.62
CA ARG A 89 7.64 -3.12 9.24
C ARG A 89 6.71 -3.99 8.42
N LEU A 90 6.31 -3.46 7.28
CA LEU A 90 5.55 -4.19 6.25
C LEU A 90 6.31 -4.11 4.93
N SER A 91 6.61 -5.26 4.33
CA SER A 91 7.12 -5.34 2.96
C SER A 91 6.11 -6.05 2.09
N PHE A 92 5.75 -5.44 0.97
CA PHE A 92 4.93 -6.07 -0.07
C PHE A 92 5.69 -6.13 -1.38
N LYS A 93 5.83 -7.34 -1.92
CA LYS A 93 6.43 -7.56 -3.23
C LYS A 93 5.54 -8.46 -4.06
N SER A 94 5.43 -8.17 -5.35
CA SER A 94 4.66 -9.05 -6.23
C SER A 94 5.21 -9.07 -7.66
N GLY A 95 5.71 -10.24 -8.05
CA GLY A 95 6.15 -10.54 -9.42
C GLY A 95 5.07 -11.22 -10.24
N LYS A 96 5.47 -11.84 -11.35
CA LYS A 96 4.56 -12.50 -12.31
C LYS A 96 3.92 -13.79 -11.80
N GLU A 97 4.63 -14.54 -10.97
CA GLU A 97 4.21 -15.89 -10.53
C GLU A 97 4.14 -16.04 -9.01
N HIS A 98 4.51 -15.00 -8.27
CA HIS A 98 4.45 -15.02 -6.81
C HIS A 98 4.33 -13.62 -6.21
N SER A 99 3.75 -13.59 -5.01
CA SER A 99 3.71 -12.44 -4.12
C SER A 99 4.32 -12.81 -2.78
N GLU A 100 4.87 -11.82 -2.09
CA GLU A 100 5.50 -11.96 -0.80
C GLU A 100 5.07 -10.80 0.09
N ILE A 101 4.64 -11.15 1.30
CA ILE A 101 4.37 -10.19 2.37
C ILE A 101 5.26 -10.53 3.55
N ASN A 102 6.04 -9.55 4.00
CA ASN A 102 6.81 -9.64 5.24
C ASN A 102 6.15 -8.74 6.30
N TYR A 103 5.77 -9.36 7.42
CA TYR A 103 5.30 -8.71 8.64
C TYR A 103 6.39 -8.82 9.71
N ASP A 104 7.22 -7.79 9.86
CA ASP A 104 8.39 -7.74 10.75
C ASP A 104 9.40 -8.91 10.59
N PHE A 105 9.05 -10.08 11.10
CA PHE A 105 9.84 -11.33 11.09
C PHE A 105 9.09 -12.52 10.46
N THR A 106 7.88 -12.28 9.95
CA THR A 106 6.99 -13.30 9.38
C THR A 106 6.85 -13.10 7.89
N ASP A 107 7.35 -14.07 7.12
CA ASP A 107 7.18 -14.09 5.67
C ASP A 107 5.98 -14.95 5.28
N VAL A 108 5.15 -14.43 4.38
CA VAL A 108 4.08 -15.15 3.71
C VAL A 108 4.30 -15.05 2.20
N ILE A 109 4.47 -16.19 1.56
CA ILE A 109 4.76 -16.31 0.13
C ILE A 109 3.57 -17.00 -0.54
N TYR A 110 3.02 -16.35 -1.55
CA TYR A 110 1.93 -16.81 -2.38
C TYR A 110 2.52 -17.17 -3.73
N ARG A 111 2.45 -18.44 -4.15
CA ARG A 111 2.97 -18.89 -5.45
C ARG A 111 1.83 -19.39 -6.31
N GLN A 112 1.83 -18.97 -7.58
CA GLN A 112 0.84 -19.45 -8.53
C GLN A 112 1.07 -20.95 -8.81
N GLY A 113 0.03 -21.76 -8.67
CA GLY A 113 0.04 -23.17 -8.98
C GLY A 113 -0.03 -23.43 -10.48
N LYS A 114 0.68 -24.47 -10.97
CA LYS A 114 0.72 -24.83 -12.39
C LYS A 114 -0.64 -25.27 -12.96
N GLU A 115 -1.49 -25.87 -12.14
CA GLU A 115 -2.81 -26.39 -12.51
C GLU A 115 -3.95 -25.42 -12.14
N GLY A 116 -3.60 -24.16 -11.83
CA GLY A 116 -4.51 -23.22 -11.19
C GLY A 116 -4.45 -23.30 -9.66
N GLY A 117 -4.99 -22.27 -8.98
CA GLY A 117 -4.86 -22.13 -7.53
C GLY A 117 -3.53 -21.53 -7.09
N CYS A 118 -3.40 -21.29 -5.79
CA CYS A 118 -2.24 -20.65 -5.18
C CYS A 118 -1.73 -21.47 -3.99
N GLN A 119 -0.42 -21.66 -3.94
CA GLN A 119 0.28 -22.25 -2.80
C GLN A 119 0.73 -21.15 -1.86
N VAL A 120 0.24 -21.18 -0.63
CA VAL A 120 0.57 -20.20 0.40
C VAL A 120 1.49 -20.86 1.43
N LYS A 121 2.70 -20.33 1.55
CA LYS A 121 3.70 -20.78 2.51
C LYS A 121 4.03 -19.66 3.47
N SER A 122 4.03 -19.96 4.76
CA SER A 122 4.53 -19.05 5.79
C SER A 122 5.62 -19.75 6.59
N ASN A 123 6.63 -19.01 7.03
CA ASN A 123 7.70 -19.55 7.88
C ASN A 123 7.18 -20.18 9.19
N GLN A 124 6.03 -19.75 9.69
CA GLN A 124 5.42 -20.26 10.93
C GLN A 124 4.36 -21.36 10.67
N ARG A 125 3.96 -21.58 9.41
CA ARG A 125 2.83 -22.45 9.06
C ARG A 125 3.18 -23.52 8.03
N LYS A 126 2.38 -24.59 8.04
CA LYS A 126 2.45 -25.56 6.95
C LYS A 126 1.95 -24.89 5.68
N GLU A 127 2.54 -25.27 4.56
CA GLU A 127 2.10 -24.83 3.24
C GLU A 127 0.67 -25.32 2.96
N VAL A 128 -0.14 -24.44 2.39
CA VAL A 128 -1.56 -24.69 2.09
C VAL A 128 -1.80 -24.40 0.61
N SER A 129 -2.58 -25.26 -0.04
CA SER A 129 -3.05 -25.02 -1.40
C SER A 129 -4.45 -24.42 -1.37
N VAL A 130 -4.64 -23.30 -2.04
CA VAL A 130 -5.92 -22.61 -2.19
C VAL A 130 -6.36 -22.75 -3.66
N PRO A 131 -7.38 -23.56 -3.97
CA PRO A 131 -7.80 -23.79 -5.35
C PRO A 131 -8.39 -22.51 -5.98
N ASN A 132 -8.31 -22.40 -7.31
CA ASN A 132 -8.92 -21.33 -8.12
C ASN A 132 -8.62 -19.90 -7.65
N SER A 133 -7.46 -19.69 -7.04
CA SER A 133 -7.04 -18.41 -6.49
C SER A 133 -5.80 -17.89 -7.19
N ASP A 134 -5.75 -16.57 -7.33
CA ASP A 134 -4.60 -15.83 -7.86
C ASP A 134 -3.68 -15.41 -6.70
N HIS A 135 -2.36 -15.55 -6.90
CA HIS A 135 -1.39 -15.27 -5.87
C HIS A 135 -1.39 -13.80 -5.42
N PHE A 136 -1.60 -12.87 -6.36
CA PHE A 136 -1.62 -11.44 -6.09
C PHE A 136 -2.91 -11.05 -5.40
N GLU A 137 -4.06 -11.55 -5.86
CA GLU A 137 -5.34 -11.25 -5.21
C GLU A 137 -5.40 -11.74 -3.76
N LEU A 138 -4.83 -12.91 -3.45
CA LEU A 138 -4.73 -13.38 -2.07
C LEU A 138 -3.82 -12.49 -1.21
N ALA A 139 -2.64 -12.12 -1.74
CA ALA A 139 -1.73 -11.23 -1.03
C ALA A 139 -2.35 -9.83 -0.83
N LEU A 140 -3.05 -9.33 -1.84
CA LEU A 140 -3.72 -8.04 -1.82
C LEU A 140 -4.86 -8.01 -0.80
N HIS A 141 -5.64 -9.08 -0.71
CA HIS A 141 -6.65 -9.28 0.34
C HIS A 141 -6.01 -9.22 1.73
N ASP A 142 -4.92 -9.95 1.96
CA ASP A 142 -4.28 -9.98 3.28
C ASP A 142 -3.69 -8.62 3.69
N ILE A 143 -3.12 -7.87 2.73
CA ILE A 143 -2.68 -6.48 2.98
C ILE A 143 -3.85 -5.55 3.25
N SER A 144 -4.97 -5.73 2.55
CA SER A 144 -6.16 -4.88 2.72
C SER A 144 -6.68 -4.92 4.17
N VAL A 145 -6.64 -6.11 4.79
CA VAL A 145 -7.02 -6.28 6.19
C VAL A 145 -6.10 -5.47 7.11
N VAL A 146 -4.80 -5.45 6.82
CA VAL A 146 -3.82 -4.69 7.61
C VAL A 146 -4.01 -3.18 7.43
N PHE A 147 -4.21 -2.72 6.21
CA PHE A 147 -4.42 -1.30 5.91
C PHE A 147 -5.75 -0.75 6.40
N ASN A 148 -6.76 -1.60 6.61
CA ASN A 148 -8.05 -1.18 7.17
C ASN A 148 -8.00 -0.83 8.68
N ASN A 149 -6.80 -0.81 9.30
CA ASN A 149 -6.61 -0.41 10.69
C ASN A 149 -6.23 1.08 10.80
N PRO A 150 -7.12 1.98 11.24
CA PRO A 150 -6.83 3.41 11.36
C PRO A 150 -5.78 3.77 12.44
N LYS A 151 -5.49 2.83 13.35
CA LYS A 151 -4.43 2.97 14.37
C LYS A 151 -3.08 2.44 13.89
N LEU A 152 -3.00 1.91 12.66
CA LEU A 152 -1.76 1.41 12.10
C LEU A 152 -0.76 2.56 11.93
N HIS A 153 0.41 2.39 12.53
CA HIS A 153 1.57 3.24 12.31
C HIS A 153 2.77 2.32 12.07
N LEU A 154 3.36 2.40 10.89
CA LEU A 154 4.55 1.62 10.53
C LEU A 154 5.83 2.44 10.76
N GLU A 155 6.88 1.84 11.30
CA GLU A 155 8.24 2.40 11.22
C GLU A 155 8.76 2.34 9.77
N SER A 156 8.36 1.32 9.01
CA SER A 156 8.79 1.14 7.62
C SER A 156 7.73 0.43 6.77
N LEU A 157 7.44 1.02 5.61
CA LEU A 157 6.62 0.41 4.56
C LEU A 157 7.45 0.27 3.28
N TYR A 158 7.59 -0.94 2.77
CA TYR A 158 8.30 -1.22 1.52
C TYR A 158 7.34 -1.81 0.48
N ILE A 159 7.29 -1.25 -0.73
CA ILE A 159 6.42 -1.69 -1.82
C ILE A 159 7.24 -1.89 -3.10
N CYS A 160 7.14 -3.09 -3.69
CA CYS A 160 7.79 -3.46 -4.96
C CYS A 160 6.81 -4.27 -5.83
N VAL A 161 6.05 -3.57 -6.65
CA VAL A 161 5.07 -4.16 -7.57
C VAL A 161 5.11 -3.44 -8.92
N ASP A 162 4.62 -4.10 -9.97
CA ASP A 162 4.47 -3.48 -11.29
C ASP A 162 3.29 -2.48 -11.34
N ALA A 163 3.15 -1.78 -12.47
CA ALA A 163 2.18 -0.71 -12.62
C ALA A 163 0.73 -1.15 -12.48
N ASP A 164 0.37 -2.29 -13.07
CA ASP A 164 -1.00 -2.82 -13.02
C ASP A 164 -1.38 -3.18 -11.59
N LYS A 165 -0.47 -3.84 -10.86
CA LYS A 165 -0.66 -4.17 -9.45
C LYS A 165 -0.69 -2.94 -8.55
N MET A 166 0.06 -1.89 -8.90
CA MET A 166 0.00 -0.63 -8.16
C MET A 166 -1.38 0.03 -8.29
N GLN A 167 -2.03 -0.03 -9.46
CA GLN A 167 -3.41 0.46 -9.62
C GLN A 167 -4.42 -0.35 -8.80
N ARG A 168 -4.22 -1.66 -8.68
CA ARG A 168 -5.05 -2.51 -7.80
C ARG A 168 -4.89 -2.12 -6.33
N LEU A 169 -3.65 -1.88 -5.89
CA LEU A 169 -3.34 -1.42 -4.54
C LEU A 169 -3.94 -0.03 -4.26
N ARG A 170 -3.84 0.89 -5.22
CA ARG A 170 -4.50 2.19 -5.19
C ARG A 170 -5.99 2.06 -4.87
N GLY A 171 -6.70 1.16 -5.58
CA GLY A 171 -8.14 0.99 -5.38
C GLY A 171 -8.54 0.58 -3.97
N ILE A 172 -7.64 -0.04 -3.21
CA ILE A 172 -7.84 -0.33 -1.78
C ILE A 172 -7.59 0.91 -0.94
N LEU A 173 -6.48 1.62 -1.19
CA LEU A 173 -6.12 2.83 -0.45
C LEU A 173 -7.14 3.95 -0.63
N GLU A 174 -7.75 4.08 -1.82
CA GLU A 174 -8.79 5.07 -2.11
C GLU A 174 -10.09 4.84 -1.32
N ARG A 175 -10.35 3.60 -0.87
CA ARG A 175 -11.52 3.26 -0.06
C ARG A 175 -11.32 3.55 1.43
N LEU A 176 -10.10 3.92 1.83
CA LEU A 176 -9.81 4.26 3.21
C LEU A 176 -10.18 5.71 3.47
N ASP A 177 -10.89 5.94 4.58
CA ASP A 177 -11.21 7.30 5.06
C ASP A 177 -10.01 8.00 5.71
N PHE A 178 -8.85 7.35 5.75
CA PHE A 178 -7.64 7.83 6.42
C PHE A 178 -6.39 7.51 5.58
N LYS A 179 -5.34 8.32 5.78
CA LYS A 179 -4.01 8.04 5.21
C LYS A 179 -3.26 7.04 6.07
N ILE A 180 -2.55 6.11 5.44
CA ILE A 180 -1.66 5.17 6.13
C ILE A 180 -0.48 5.95 6.71
N LYS A 181 -0.25 5.83 8.01
CA LYS A 181 0.86 6.50 8.70
C LYS A 181 2.10 5.62 8.71
N THR A 182 3.23 6.18 8.27
CA THR A 182 4.53 5.50 8.34
C THR A 182 5.66 6.49 8.59
N ASP A 183 6.72 6.09 9.30
CA ASP A 183 7.91 6.94 9.48
C ASP A 183 8.74 6.99 8.19
N ARG A 184 8.79 5.86 7.47
CA ARG A 184 9.52 5.74 6.21
C ARG A 184 8.75 4.89 5.22
N ILE A 185 8.70 5.35 3.97
CA ILE A 185 8.21 4.57 2.84
C ILE A 185 9.31 4.38 1.80
N GLU A 186 9.40 3.15 1.29
CA GLU A 186 10.33 2.74 0.24
C GLU A 186 9.56 2.16 -0.94
N PHE A 187 9.77 2.74 -2.11
CA PHE A 187 9.26 2.22 -3.37
C PHE A 187 10.39 1.61 -4.17
N HIS A 188 10.13 0.45 -4.76
CA HIS A 188 10.97 -0.12 -5.80
C HIS A 188 10.11 -0.29 -7.06
N THR A 189 10.45 0.45 -8.09
CA THR A 189 9.58 0.67 -9.26
C THR A 189 10.42 0.66 -10.53
N GLU A 190 9.84 0.12 -11.59
CA GLU A 190 10.52 -0.08 -12.88
C GLU A 190 9.80 0.75 -13.94
N ASN A 191 10.52 1.65 -14.62
CA ASN A 191 10.07 2.37 -15.82
C ASN A 191 8.65 3.01 -15.76
N SER A 192 8.28 3.65 -14.64
CA SER A 192 6.96 4.30 -14.50
C SER A 192 6.87 5.31 -13.35
N THR A 193 5.70 5.95 -13.18
CA THR A 193 5.42 6.93 -12.10
C THR A 193 4.47 6.39 -11.03
N GLU A 194 4.50 5.08 -10.76
CA GLU A 194 3.43 4.42 -9.99
C GLU A 194 3.48 4.73 -8.51
N GLU A 195 4.67 5.02 -7.97
CA GLU A 195 4.80 5.53 -6.61
C GLU A 195 4.00 6.83 -6.43
N ALA A 196 3.99 7.69 -7.45
CA ALA A 196 3.25 8.95 -7.42
C ALA A 196 1.74 8.73 -7.43
N VAL A 197 1.28 7.54 -7.84
CA VAL A 197 -0.13 7.19 -7.80
C VAL A 197 -0.56 7.00 -6.36
N ILE A 198 0.17 6.21 -5.55
CA ILE A 198 -0.27 5.82 -4.20
C ILE A 198 0.20 6.72 -3.06
N LEU A 199 1.23 7.52 -3.28
CA LEU A 199 1.76 8.48 -2.32
C LEU A 199 0.70 9.37 -1.64
N PRO A 200 -0.35 9.88 -2.32
CA PRO A 200 -1.37 10.72 -1.69
C PRO A 200 -2.11 10.08 -0.51
N TRP A 201 -2.22 8.75 -0.46
CA TRP A 201 -2.88 8.01 0.62
C TRP A 201 -1.92 7.57 1.73
N ILE A 202 -0.66 8.01 1.67
CA ILE A 202 0.37 7.63 2.62
C ILE A 202 0.96 8.89 3.24
N GLN A 203 0.87 8.99 4.56
CA GLN A 203 1.50 10.03 5.35
C GLN A 203 2.85 9.52 5.83
N SER A 204 3.93 10.03 5.21
CA SER A 204 5.31 9.68 5.59
C SER A 204 6.20 10.90 5.74
N GLU A 205 7.09 10.86 6.74
CA GLU A 205 8.15 11.86 6.90
C GLU A 205 9.36 11.58 6.01
N ASN A 206 9.64 10.31 5.71
CA ASN A 206 10.79 9.91 4.91
C ASN A 206 10.32 9.12 3.68
N ILE A 207 10.59 9.63 2.49
CA ILE A 207 10.21 8.99 1.23
C ILE A 207 11.48 8.57 0.52
N CYS A 208 11.56 7.30 0.14
CA CYS A 208 12.69 6.72 -0.57
C CYS A 208 12.19 6.00 -1.83
N ILE A 209 12.72 6.36 -2.99
CA ILE A 209 12.29 5.81 -4.27
C ILE A 209 13.51 5.21 -4.96
N HIS A 210 13.44 3.90 -5.18
CA HIS A 210 14.38 3.14 -5.98
C HIS A 210 13.82 3.01 -7.39
N MET A 211 14.47 3.73 -8.31
CA MET A 211 14.14 3.72 -9.73
C MET A 211 15.12 2.76 -10.40
N ARG A 212 14.63 1.57 -10.78
CA ARG A 212 15.38 0.69 -11.68
C ARG A 212 15.02 1.02 -13.12
N GLU A 213 16.05 1.16 -13.94
CA GLU A 213 15.90 1.12 -15.39
C GLU A 213 16.22 -0.29 -15.88
N TYR A 214 15.25 -0.93 -16.51
CA TYR A 214 15.51 -2.19 -17.22
C TYR A 214 16.27 -1.83 -18.50
N LYS A 215 17.59 -2.05 -18.51
CA LYS A 215 18.42 -1.82 -19.69
C LYS A 215 18.01 -2.75 -20.83
N ASN A 216 17.69 -2.15 -21.97
CA ASN A 216 18.17 -2.69 -23.24
C ASN A 216 18.62 -1.64 -24.28
N THR A 217 18.45 -0.33 -24.03
CA THR A 217 19.10 0.71 -24.84
C THR A 217 19.73 1.76 -23.92
N LYS A 218 21.04 1.66 -23.70
CA LYS A 218 21.81 2.63 -22.90
C LYS A 218 21.91 4.03 -23.57
N THR A 219 21.06 4.36 -24.54
CA THR A 219 21.31 5.47 -25.48
C THR A 219 20.06 6.07 -26.13
N ASP A 220 18.84 5.84 -25.62
CA ASP A 220 17.65 6.50 -26.20
C ASP A 220 17.23 7.72 -25.36
N GLU A 221 17.26 8.89 -25.99
CA GLU A 221 16.83 10.19 -25.44
C GLU A 221 15.43 10.13 -24.78
N THR A 222 14.58 9.20 -25.24
CA THR A 222 13.25 8.91 -24.70
C THR A 222 13.28 8.48 -23.23
N SER A 223 14.22 7.60 -22.82
CA SER A 223 14.33 7.12 -21.44
C SER A 223 14.73 8.24 -20.47
N LEU A 224 15.66 9.09 -20.92
CA LEU A 224 16.09 10.27 -20.16
C LEU A 224 14.94 11.26 -19.98
N GLU A 225 14.13 11.47 -21.02
CA GLU A 225 12.98 12.37 -20.98
C GLU A 225 11.86 11.84 -20.09
N GLU A 226 11.60 10.53 -20.08
CA GLU A 226 10.67 9.89 -19.15
C GLU A 226 11.13 10.05 -17.70
N MET A 227 12.42 9.86 -17.43
CA MET A 227 12.99 10.12 -16.11
C MET A 227 12.83 11.60 -15.71
N ARG A 228 13.13 12.54 -16.62
CA ARG A 228 12.95 13.98 -16.36
C ARG A 228 11.50 14.30 -16.00
N LYS A 229 10.53 13.75 -16.73
CA LYS A 229 9.10 13.89 -16.44
C LYS A 229 8.72 13.31 -15.07
N ARG A 230 9.23 12.12 -14.75
CA ARG A 230 9.02 11.48 -13.45
C ARG A 230 9.56 12.31 -12.30
N LEU A 231 10.81 12.78 -12.40
CA LEU A 231 11.43 13.62 -11.38
C LEU A 231 10.71 14.95 -11.22
N LYS A 232 10.30 15.58 -12.34
CA LYS A 232 9.49 16.79 -12.30
C LYS A 232 8.18 16.57 -11.56
N LYS A 233 7.45 15.50 -11.86
CA LYS A 233 6.20 15.13 -11.18
C LYS A 233 6.43 14.96 -9.67
N LEU A 234 7.41 14.16 -9.28
CA LEU A 234 7.77 13.96 -7.87
C LEU A 234 8.16 15.28 -7.18
N SER A 235 8.82 16.18 -7.90
CA SER A 235 9.23 17.47 -7.36
C SER A 235 8.06 18.41 -7.07
N GLU A 236 6.96 18.23 -7.79
CA GLU A 236 5.77 19.06 -7.71
C GLU A 236 4.78 18.54 -6.65
N MET A 237 4.83 17.25 -6.32
CA MET A 237 3.98 16.60 -5.32
C MET A 237 4.09 17.22 -3.93
N ILE A 238 2.94 17.42 -3.28
CA ILE A 238 2.86 18.00 -1.94
C ILE A 238 3.49 17.07 -0.90
N GLU A 239 3.28 15.76 -1.04
CA GLU A 239 3.82 14.72 -0.15
C GLU A 239 5.35 14.76 -0.12
N CYS A 240 5.97 14.90 -1.29
CA CYS A 240 7.42 15.04 -1.43
C CYS A 240 7.94 16.36 -0.84
N LYS A 241 7.23 17.47 -1.06
CA LYS A 241 7.59 18.80 -0.53
C LYS A 241 7.46 18.89 0.99
N GLU A 242 6.47 18.19 1.55
CA GLU A 242 6.18 18.18 2.98
C GLU A 242 7.05 17.18 3.74
N SER A 243 7.50 16.10 3.10
CA SER A 243 8.42 15.10 3.69
C SER A 243 9.65 15.74 4.33
N LYS A 244 10.15 15.22 5.45
CA LYS A 244 11.42 15.65 6.06
C LYS A 244 12.61 15.31 5.16
N MET A 245 12.55 14.17 4.49
CA MET A 245 13.62 13.67 3.62
C MET A 245 13.07 12.91 2.42
N LEU A 246 13.46 13.35 1.23
CA LEU A 246 13.28 12.64 -0.03
C LEU A 246 14.63 12.04 -0.48
N THR A 247 14.67 10.71 -0.61
CA THR A 247 15.81 9.95 -1.12
C THR A 247 15.49 9.33 -2.47
N LEU A 248 16.33 9.60 -3.47
CA LEU A 248 16.19 9.02 -4.81
C LEU A 248 17.40 8.13 -5.10
N HIS A 249 17.14 6.86 -5.41
CA HIS A 249 18.13 5.90 -5.90
C HIS A 249 17.93 5.70 -7.39
N LEU A 250 18.96 6.01 -8.17
CA LEU A 250 18.91 6.01 -9.63
C LEU A 250 20.09 5.20 -10.16
N ASP A 251 19.81 4.40 -11.19
CA ASP A 251 20.82 3.60 -11.88
C ASP A 251 21.23 4.28 -13.20
N LEU A 252 21.84 5.47 -13.10
CA LEU A 252 22.29 6.25 -14.26
C LEU A 252 23.74 5.93 -14.61
N ASP A 253 24.05 5.91 -15.91
CA ASP A 253 25.43 5.91 -16.44
C ASP A 253 25.86 7.35 -16.87
N GLU A 254 24.94 8.35 -16.88
CA GLU A 254 25.13 9.71 -17.42
C GLU A 254 24.80 10.88 -16.44
N VAL A 255 24.82 12.13 -16.94
CA VAL A 255 24.56 13.38 -16.20
C VAL A 255 23.16 13.39 -15.55
N PHE A 256 23.15 13.37 -14.22
CA PHE A 256 21.94 13.46 -13.41
C PHE A 256 21.14 14.78 -13.65
N PRO A 257 19.83 14.72 -13.97
CA PRO A 257 19.00 15.89 -14.30
C PRO A 257 18.56 16.68 -13.05
N ILE A 258 19.55 17.20 -12.32
CA ILE A 258 19.37 17.90 -11.03
C ILE A 258 18.44 19.12 -11.14
N GLU A 259 18.35 19.75 -12.33
CA GLU A 259 17.49 20.90 -12.57
C GLU A 259 16.01 20.65 -12.20
N GLN A 260 15.51 19.42 -12.36
CA GLN A 260 14.12 19.09 -12.04
C GLN A 260 13.84 19.10 -10.53
N LEU A 261 14.89 18.98 -9.71
CA LEU A 261 14.78 18.91 -8.26
C LEU A 261 15.18 20.21 -7.56
N LEU A 262 15.57 21.25 -8.30
CA LEU A 262 15.97 22.55 -7.72
C LEU A 262 14.84 23.21 -6.91
N ASN A 263 13.58 22.86 -7.19
CA ASN A 263 12.42 23.35 -6.46
C ASN A 263 12.07 22.49 -5.22
N CYS A 264 12.68 21.31 -5.06
CA CYS A 264 12.52 20.47 -3.88
C CYS A 264 13.38 20.97 -2.72
N ARG A 265 12.83 21.85 -1.88
CA ARG A 265 13.54 22.43 -0.74
C ARG A 265 14.05 21.41 0.30
N LYS A 266 13.52 20.19 0.30
CA LYS A 266 13.82 19.13 1.29
C LYS A 266 14.47 17.88 0.66
N LEU A 267 15.03 18.01 -0.54
CA LEU A 267 15.85 16.96 -1.13
C LEU A 267 17.15 16.83 -0.33
N SER A 268 17.27 15.77 0.48
CA SER A 268 18.42 15.60 1.38
C SER A 268 19.43 14.58 0.87
N LYS A 269 19.04 13.65 -0.01
CA LYS A 269 19.95 12.59 -0.48
C LYS A 269 19.63 12.05 -1.89
N ILE A 270 20.64 11.97 -2.74
CA ILE A 270 20.60 11.26 -4.03
C ILE A 270 21.70 10.20 -3.98
N MET A 271 21.39 8.94 -4.34
CA MET A 271 22.36 7.84 -4.30
C MET A 271 22.41 7.13 -5.66
N GLU A 272 23.57 7.18 -6.32
CA GLU A 272 23.86 6.47 -7.57
C GLU A 272 24.37 5.06 -7.28
N THR A 273 23.80 4.04 -7.92
CA THR A 273 23.96 2.64 -7.49
C THR A 273 25.14 1.87 -8.09
N ARG A 274 25.81 2.35 -9.15
CA ARG A 274 26.86 1.55 -9.81
C ARG A 274 28.28 1.74 -9.26
N TYR A 275 28.62 2.89 -8.67
CA TYR A 275 29.96 3.11 -8.09
C TYR A 275 29.92 4.04 -6.88
N GLY A 276 29.54 3.49 -5.72
CA GLY A 276 29.74 4.16 -4.44
C GLY A 276 28.74 5.26 -4.12
N ARG A 277 28.57 5.51 -2.81
CA ARG A 277 27.70 6.55 -2.29
C ARG A 277 28.16 7.91 -2.80
N LEU A 278 27.39 8.57 -3.67
CA LEU A 278 27.48 10.03 -3.79
C LEU A 278 26.87 10.65 -2.51
N TRP A 279 27.70 10.96 -1.53
CA TRP A 279 27.49 12.24 -0.84
C TRP A 279 27.72 13.30 -1.89
N ILE A 280 26.82 14.28 -2.04
CA ILE A 280 26.93 15.38 -3.02
C ILE A 280 28.41 15.71 -3.23
N PRO A 281 29.04 15.26 -4.34
CA PRO A 281 30.48 15.44 -4.52
C PRO A 281 30.77 16.92 -4.44
N LYS A 282 31.92 17.35 -3.93
CA LYS A 282 32.33 18.77 -4.02
C LYS A 282 32.18 19.35 -5.43
N ARG A 283 32.16 18.52 -6.49
CA ARG A 283 31.81 18.90 -7.88
C ARG A 283 30.32 19.07 -8.18
N VAL A 284 29.42 18.26 -7.60
CA VAL A 284 27.96 18.53 -7.70
C VAL A 284 27.59 19.67 -6.77
N PHE A 285 28.26 19.82 -5.62
CA PHE A 285 28.19 21.01 -4.79
C PHE A 285 28.73 22.23 -5.56
N SER A 286 29.72 22.10 -6.43
CA SER A 286 30.18 23.21 -7.29
C SER A 286 29.25 23.50 -8.45
N CYS A 287 28.55 22.51 -9.05
CA CYS A 287 27.49 22.78 -10.03
C CYS A 287 26.20 23.31 -9.38
N PHE A 288 25.89 22.85 -8.16
CA PHE A 288 24.80 23.33 -7.32
C PHE A 288 25.10 24.76 -6.87
N LEU A 289 26.30 25.07 -6.35
CA LEU A 289 26.75 26.43 -6.07
C LEU A 289 26.85 27.25 -7.35
N ALA A 290 27.39 26.75 -8.46
CA ALA A 290 27.49 27.54 -9.69
C ALA A 290 26.12 27.89 -10.28
N LYS A 291 25.15 26.95 -10.27
CA LYS A 291 23.77 27.19 -10.72
C LYS A 291 22.94 27.98 -9.72
N VAL A 292 23.14 27.80 -8.41
CA VAL A 292 22.49 28.61 -7.36
C VAL A 292 23.07 30.02 -7.35
N LEU A 293 24.38 30.21 -7.45
CA LEU A 293 25.05 31.52 -7.54
C LEU A 293 24.69 32.26 -8.83
N THR A 294 24.54 31.58 -9.98
CA THR A 294 24.03 32.23 -11.21
C THR A 294 22.54 32.58 -11.15
N LYS A 295 21.75 31.89 -10.33
CA LYS A 295 20.34 32.27 -10.08
C LYS A 295 20.20 33.41 -9.06
N PHE A 296 21.12 33.50 -8.08
CA PHE A 296 21.17 34.60 -7.11
C PHE A 296 21.87 35.86 -7.64
N SER A 297 22.76 35.76 -8.64
CA SER A 297 23.34 36.95 -9.30
C SER A 297 22.33 37.73 -10.14
N ASN A 298 21.18 37.12 -10.47
CA ASN A 298 20.07 37.79 -11.16
C ASN A 298 19.05 38.42 -10.18
N TRP A 299 19.39 38.49 -8.89
CA TRP A 299 18.56 39.09 -7.83
C TRP A 299 19.34 40.14 -7.01
N ILE A 300 20.33 40.78 -7.63
CA ILE A 300 20.77 42.11 -7.19
C ILE A 300 19.87 43.09 -7.94
N PRO A 301 19.02 43.89 -7.26
CA PRO A 301 18.42 45.03 -7.94
C PRO A 301 19.58 45.92 -8.36
N VAL A 302 19.75 46.10 -9.67
CA VAL A 302 20.53 47.21 -10.23
C VAL A 302 19.77 48.48 -9.83
N TYR A 303 20.00 48.97 -8.61
CA TYR A 303 19.73 50.36 -8.31
C TYR A 303 20.75 51.16 -9.12
N GLY A 304 20.19 51.98 -10.00
CA GLY A 304 20.86 52.55 -11.17
C GLY A 304 22.06 53.41 -10.84
N GLY A 305 22.94 53.52 -11.84
CA GLY A 305 23.71 54.74 -12.00
C GLY A 305 22.78 55.86 -12.48
N PHE A 306 23.02 57.06 -12.00
CA PHE A 306 23.00 58.30 -12.78
C PHE A 306 23.81 59.35 -12.00
N ASP A 307 24.79 59.89 -12.71
CA ASP A 307 25.65 61.07 -12.49
C ASP A 307 26.59 61.16 -11.27
#